data_AF-A0A3S9SL10-F1
#
_entry.id   AF-A0A3S9SL10-F1
#
_cell.length_a   1.000
_cell.length_b   1.000
_cell.length_c   1.000
_cell.angle_alpha   90.00
_cell.angle_beta   90.00
_cell.angle_gamma   90.00
#
_symmetry.space_group_name_H-M   'P 1'
#
loop_
_entity.id
_entity.type
_entity.pdbx_description
1 polymer ?
#
loop_
_entity_poly.entity_id
_entity_poly.type
_entity_poly.pdbx_seq_one_letter_code
_entity_poly.pdbx_strand_id
1 'polypeptide(L)'
;MRTLPFAAAALLLAAGFAQAEGFRSPSGNVHCMPGDAPGAVECEIRGPARPIRPKPRDCELDWGGRFSLSRNGAQIVCAGDTIFNDEHRVLPYGQTLRGNGWQCTSKTTGMTCSNSRGHGFEISSRRQRLF
;
A
#
# COMPACT_ATOMS: atom_id res chain seq x y z
N MET A 1 -49.92 -38.65 -6.59
CA MET A 1 -48.76 -38.35 -5.72
C MET A 1 -47.50 -38.44 -6.57
N ARG A 2 -46.92 -37.31 -7.00
CA ARG A 2 -45.67 -37.26 -7.79
C ARG A 2 -44.71 -36.35 -7.04
N THR A 3 -43.71 -36.93 -6.40
CA THR A 3 -42.67 -36.23 -5.67
C THR A 3 -41.61 -35.71 -6.64
N LEU A 4 -41.35 -34.40 -6.62
CA LEU A 4 -40.26 -33.75 -7.34
C LEU A 4 -38.97 -33.83 -6.49
N PRO A 5 -37.80 -34.18 -7.05
CA PRO A 5 -36.55 -34.12 -6.32
C PRO A 5 -36.04 -32.66 -6.30
N PHE A 6 -35.87 -32.10 -5.12
CA PHE A 6 -35.13 -30.86 -4.91
C PHE A 6 -33.65 -31.13 -5.14
N ALA A 7 -33.11 -30.69 -6.29
CA ALA A 7 -31.67 -30.62 -6.50
C ALA A 7 -31.14 -29.38 -5.76
N ALA A 8 -30.43 -29.59 -4.65
CA ALA A 8 -29.72 -28.52 -3.95
C ALA A 8 -28.46 -28.14 -4.73
N ALA A 9 -28.46 -26.96 -5.36
CA ALA A 9 -27.28 -26.39 -6.00
C ALA A 9 -26.34 -25.84 -4.92
N ALA A 10 -25.17 -26.45 -4.75
CA ALA A 10 -24.11 -25.94 -3.91
C ALA A 10 -23.42 -24.75 -4.59
N LEU A 11 -23.64 -23.54 -4.06
CA LEU A 11 -22.90 -22.34 -4.44
C LEU A 11 -21.47 -22.43 -3.88
N LEU A 12 -20.53 -22.81 -4.73
CA LEU A 12 -19.10 -22.69 -4.45
C LEU A 12 -18.73 -21.20 -4.45
N LEU A 13 -18.66 -20.59 -3.28
CA LEU A 13 -18.04 -19.27 -3.09
C LEU A 13 -16.53 -19.43 -3.30
N ALA A 14 -16.07 -19.26 -4.53
CA ALA A 14 -14.66 -19.07 -4.82
C ALA A 14 -14.23 -17.74 -4.18
N ALA A 15 -13.59 -17.82 -3.01
CA ALA A 15 -12.86 -16.70 -2.45
C ALA A 15 -11.64 -16.45 -3.35
N GLY A 16 -11.82 -15.58 -4.35
CA GLY A 16 -10.71 -15.12 -5.17
C GLY A 16 -9.68 -14.46 -4.27
N PHE A 17 -8.47 -15.00 -4.24
CA PHE A 17 -7.31 -14.28 -3.73
C PHE A 17 -7.06 -13.14 -4.71
N ALA A 18 -7.72 -12.00 -4.50
CA ALA A 18 -7.31 -10.76 -5.13
C ALA A 18 -5.89 -10.51 -4.62
N GLN A 19 -4.89 -10.87 -5.43
CA GLN A 19 -3.58 -10.24 -5.33
C GLN A 19 -3.90 -8.75 -5.30
N ALA A 20 -3.46 -8.04 -4.26
CA ALA A 20 -3.82 -6.66 -4.10
C ALA A 20 -3.18 -5.87 -5.25
N GLU A 21 -3.91 -5.77 -6.36
CA GLU A 21 -3.82 -4.68 -7.32
C GLU A 21 -3.76 -3.41 -6.48
N GLY A 22 -2.78 -2.56 -6.76
CA GLY A 22 -2.41 -1.47 -5.86
C GLY A 22 -3.59 -0.61 -5.43
N PHE A 23 -3.40 0.14 -4.35
CA PHE A 23 -4.43 1.01 -3.80
C PHE A 23 -3.95 2.44 -3.72
N ARG A 24 -4.88 3.38 -3.74
CA ARG A 24 -4.57 4.81 -3.65
C ARG A 24 -5.43 5.54 -2.65
N SER A 25 -4.89 6.62 -2.11
CA SER A 25 -5.67 7.58 -1.32
C SER A 25 -6.81 8.17 -2.15
N PRO A 26 -7.93 8.62 -1.55
CA PRO A 26 -9.03 9.27 -2.27
C PRO A 26 -8.62 10.53 -3.03
N SER A 27 -7.59 11.24 -2.55
CA SER A 27 -7.02 12.40 -3.27
C SER A 27 -6.15 12.03 -4.48
N GLY A 28 -5.84 10.74 -4.67
CA GLY A 28 -4.91 10.27 -5.70
C GLY A 28 -3.46 10.69 -5.49
N ASN A 29 -3.11 11.25 -4.33
CA ASN A 29 -1.75 11.77 -4.09
C ASN A 29 -0.77 10.70 -3.61
N VAL A 30 -1.27 9.67 -2.92
CA VAL A 30 -0.49 8.51 -2.47
C VAL A 30 -1.01 7.26 -3.14
N HIS A 31 -0.13 6.53 -3.81
CA HIS A 31 -0.39 5.19 -4.36
C HIS A 31 0.46 4.20 -3.59
N CYS A 32 -0.01 2.96 -3.50
CA CYS A 32 0.66 1.89 -2.79
C CYS A 32 0.42 0.57 -3.51
N MET A 33 1.35 -0.36 -3.37
CA MET A 33 1.24 -1.74 -3.89
C MET A 33 2.04 -2.69 -3.01
N PRO A 34 1.76 -4.01 -3.05
CA PRO A 34 2.68 -4.99 -2.51
C PRO A 34 4.09 -4.75 -3.06
N GLY A 35 5.10 -4.77 -2.20
CA GLY A 35 6.49 -4.64 -2.61
C GLY A 35 7.04 -5.97 -3.14
N ASP A 36 8.24 -5.93 -3.73
CA ASP A 36 8.89 -7.11 -4.33
C ASP A 36 9.22 -8.20 -3.30
N ALA A 37 9.52 -7.78 -2.06
CA ALA A 37 9.78 -8.72 -0.97
C ALA A 37 8.47 -9.29 -0.40
N PRO A 38 8.42 -10.60 -0.08
CA PRO A 38 7.25 -11.20 0.56
C PRO A 38 6.83 -10.45 1.82
N GLY A 39 5.58 -10.00 1.83
CA GLY A 39 5.02 -9.25 2.95
C GLY A 39 5.59 -7.83 3.10
N ALA A 40 6.07 -7.24 2.01
CA ALA A 40 6.36 -5.82 1.93
C ALA A 40 5.20 -5.03 1.31
N VAL A 41 5.18 -3.73 1.58
CA VAL A 41 4.35 -2.75 0.88
C VAL A 41 5.21 -1.56 0.52
N GLU A 42 5.04 -1.07 -0.70
CA GLU A 42 5.61 0.19 -1.13
C GLU A 42 4.51 1.22 -1.34
N CYS A 43 4.80 2.46 -0.95
CA CYS A 43 3.95 3.59 -1.26
C CYS A 43 4.78 4.73 -1.84
N GLU A 44 4.20 5.46 -2.78
CA GLU A 44 4.79 6.59 -3.46
C GLU A 44 3.87 7.78 -3.33
N ILE A 45 4.47 8.93 -3.08
CA ILE A 45 3.79 10.21 -3.03
C ILE A 45 4.40 11.15 -4.05
N ARG A 46 3.54 11.90 -4.77
CA ARG A 46 4.02 12.91 -5.70
C ARG A 46 4.81 13.97 -4.94
N GLY A 47 6.06 14.17 -5.33
CA GLY A 47 6.88 15.35 -5.02
C GLY A 47 6.82 15.82 -3.56
N PRO A 48 7.54 15.18 -2.62
CA PRO A 48 7.83 15.86 -1.37
C PRO A 48 8.81 17.00 -1.66
N ALA A 49 8.38 18.24 -1.44
CA ALA A 49 9.24 19.41 -1.65
C ALA A 49 10.56 19.34 -0.84
N ARG A 50 10.56 18.60 0.27
CA ARG A 50 11.72 18.34 1.12
C ARG A 50 11.64 16.92 1.71
N PRO A 51 12.41 15.95 1.19
CA PRO A 51 12.49 14.61 1.78
C PRO A 51 12.97 14.63 3.23
N ILE A 52 12.48 13.69 4.06
CA ILE A 52 12.89 13.59 5.48
C ILE A 52 14.35 13.16 5.67
N ARG A 53 14.99 12.55 4.66
CA ARG A 53 16.41 12.21 4.67
C ARG A 53 17.11 12.78 3.44
N PRO A 54 18.39 13.19 3.54
CA PRO A 54 19.17 13.60 2.38
C PRO A 54 19.27 12.45 1.38
N LYS A 55 19.34 12.78 0.09
CA LYS A 55 19.57 11.81 -0.98
C LYS A 55 20.95 11.17 -0.79
N PRO A 56 21.05 9.82 -0.68
CA PRO A 56 22.32 9.12 -0.61
C PRO A 56 23.18 9.37 -1.86
N ARG A 57 24.51 9.32 -1.70
CA ARG A 57 25.45 9.56 -2.81
C ARG A 57 25.42 8.47 -3.88
N ASP A 58 25.04 7.26 -3.50
CA ASP A 58 24.92 6.08 -4.34
C ASP A 58 23.53 5.92 -4.98
N CYS A 59 22.61 6.84 -4.69
CA CYS A 59 21.31 6.88 -5.36
C CYS A 59 21.39 7.73 -6.63
N GLU A 60 21.45 7.10 -7.79
CA GLU A 60 21.45 7.80 -9.08
C GLU A 60 20.03 8.10 -9.60
N LEU A 61 18.98 7.66 -8.88
CA LEU A 61 17.57 7.74 -9.30
C LEU A 61 16.75 8.71 -8.44
N ASP A 62 15.41 8.67 -8.54
CA ASP A 62 14.55 9.54 -7.76
C ASP A 62 14.58 9.17 -6.27
N TRP A 63 14.56 10.21 -5.42
CA TRP A 63 14.67 10.05 -3.97
C TRP A 63 13.60 10.83 -3.22
N GLY A 64 13.13 10.23 -2.13
CA GLY A 64 12.27 10.89 -1.16
C GLY A 64 10.78 10.63 -1.35
N GLY A 65 10.33 10.24 -2.54
CA GLY A 65 8.91 9.99 -2.84
C GLY A 65 8.45 8.55 -2.54
N ARG A 66 9.33 7.56 -2.68
CA ARG A 66 9.03 6.14 -2.51
C ARG A 66 9.45 5.64 -1.13
N PHE A 67 8.55 4.94 -0.46
CA PHE A 67 8.77 4.33 0.85
C PHE A 67 8.45 2.85 0.78
N SER A 68 9.29 2.03 1.41
CA SER A 68 9.07 0.59 1.54
C SER A 68 8.98 0.22 3.01
N LEU A 69 8.04 -0.66 3.33
CA LEU A 69 7.89 -1.28 4.65
C LEU A 69 8.01 -2.80 4.47
N SER A 70 8.96 -3.39 5.17
CA SER A 70 9.13 -4.83 5.29
C SER A 70 8.89 -5.27 6.74
N ARG A 71 9.04 -6.57 7.02
CA ARG A 71 9.08 -7.10 8.40
C ARG A 71 10.20 -6.47 9.25
N ASN A 72 11.30 -6.03 8.64
CA ASN A 72 12.51 -5.63 9.37
C ASN A 72 12.70 -4.11 9.48
N GLY A 73 11.87 -3.31 8.82
CA GLY A 73 12.00 -1.87 8.88
C GLY A 73 11.25 -1.15 7.76
N ALA A 74 11.20 0.17 7.89
CA ALA A 74 10.72 1.09 6.89
C ALA A 74 11.86 1.99 6.39
N GLN A 75 11.88 2.30 5.09
CA GLN A 75 12.92 3.11 4.47
C GLN A 75 12.40 3.92 3.28
N ILE A 76 13.17 4.92 2.88
CA ILE A 76 13.01 5.59 1.58
C ILE A 76 13.73 4.73 0.53
N VAL A 77 13.12 4.57 -0.62
CA VAL A 77 13.66 3.80 -1.76
C VAL A 77 14.24 4.77 -2.79
N CYS A 78 15.39 4.42 -3.35
CA CYS A 78 15.92 5.03 -4.57
C CYS A 78 15.17 4.41 -5.76
N ALA A 79 14.27 5.15 -6.38
CA ALA A 79 13.29 4.61 -7.32
C ALA A 79 13.55 5.09 -8.76
N GLY A 80 13.55 4.16 -9.72
CA GLY A 80 13.73 4.46 -11.15
C GLY A 80 12.44 4.39 -11.98
N ASP A 81 11.39 3.80 -11.42
CA ASP A 81 10.06 3.69 -11.99
C ASP A 81 9.04 4.45 -11.12
N THR A 82 7.75 4.32 -11.44
CA THR A 82 6.67 4.88 -10.62
C THR A 82 5.58 3.85 -10.39
N ILE A 83 4.98 3.88 -9.20
CA ILE A 83 3.80 3.07 -8.87
C ILE A 83 2.48 3.83 -9.10
N PHE A 84 2.52 5.05 -9.65
CA PHE A 84 1.29 5.76 -10.00
C PHE A 84 0.53 5.01 -11.08
N ASN A 85 -0.67 4.55 -10.72
CA ASN A 85 -1.63 3.95 -11.62
C ASN A 85 -3.05 4.36 -11.19
N ASP A 86 -3.80 5.00 -12.08
CA ASP A 86 -5.16 5.49 -11.80
C ASP A 86 -6.20 4.37 -11.68
N GLU A 87 -5.87 3.16 -12.15
CA GLU A 87 -6.66 1.94 -11.98
C GLU A 87 -6.54 1.36 -10.57
N HIS A 88 -5.58 1.84 -9.75
CA HIS A 88 -5.48 1.44 -8.35
C HIS A 88 -6.78 1.71 -7.60
N ARG A 89 -7.22 0.69 -6.86
CA ARG A 89 -8.42 0.76 -6.04
C ARG A 89 -8.31 1.91 -5.03
N VAL A 90 -9.33 2.75 -4.98
CA VAL A 90 -9.39 3.81 -3.96
C VAL A 90 -9.61 3.18 -2.59
N LEU A 91 -8.75 3.51 -1.61
CA LEU A 91 -8.92 3.18 -0.20
C LEU A 91 -9.55 4.38 0.52
N PRO A 92 -10.86 4.35 0.87
CA PRO A 92 -11.54 5.49 1.47
C PRO A 92 -10.86 5.96 2.77
N TYR A 93 -11.01 7.24 3.10
CA TYR A 93 -10.48 7.76 4.36
C TYR A 93 -11.10 7.02 5.56
N GLY A 94 -10.28 6.76 6.58
CA GLY A 94 -10.63 5.96 7.76
C GLY A 94 -10.49 4.46 7.54
N GLN A 95 -10.37 3.98 6.30
CA GLN A 95 -10.26 2.55 6.00
C GLN A 95 -8.81 2.06 6.09
N THR A 96 -8.68 0.79 6.45
CA THR A 96 -7.40 0.10 6.56
C THR A 96 -7.38 -1.12 5.67
N LEU A 97 -6.42 -1.17 4.75
CA LEU A 97 -6.10 -2.37 3.99
C LEU A 97 -5.00 -3.16 4.71
N ARG A 98 -5.12 -4.49 4.72
CA ARG A 98 -4.14 -5.40 5.32
C ARG A 98 -3.57 -6.30 4.25
N GLY A 99 -2.26 -6.38 4.19
CA GLY A 99 -1.55 -7.40 3.42
C GLY A 99 -0.85 -8.38 4.34
N ASN A 100 0.08 -9.15 3.78
CA ASN A 100 0.84 -10.11 4.57
C ASN A 100 1.88 -9.37 5.45
N GLY A 101 1.60 -9.23 6.74
CA GLY A 101 2.54 -8.65 7.71
C GLY A 101 2.56 -7.12 7.78
N TRP A 102 1.75 -6.43 6.97
CA TRP A 102 1.60 -4.98 7.00
C TRP A 102 0.13 -4.57 6.95
N GLN A 103 -0.15 -3.37 7.44
CA GLN A 103 -1.43 -2.69 7.29
C GLN A 103 -1.20 -1.25 6.88
N CYS A 104 -2.07 -0.71 6.03
CA CYS A 104 -2.05 0.68 5.61
C CYS A 104 -3.41 1.32 5.82
N THR A 105 -3.44 2.45 6.52
CA THR A 105 -4.65 3.23 6.80
C THR A 105 -4.61 4.53 6.01
N SER A 106 -5.65 4.77 5.21
CA SER A 106 -5.86 6.03 4.51
C SER A 106 -6.48 7.04 5.46
N LYS A 107 -5.79 8.14 5.76
CA LYS A 107 -6.29 9.23 6.60
C LYS A 107 -6.32 10.53 5.79
N THR A 108 -7.15 11.47 6.21
CA THR A 108 -7.16 12.83 5.65
C THR A 108 -5.81 13.54 5.82
N THR A 109 -5.01 13.12 6.81
CA THR A 109 -3.66 13.66 7.07
C THR A 109 -2.55 12.95 6.28
N GLY A 110 -2.82 11.82 5.64
CA GLY A 110 -1.83 11.02 4.92
C GLY A 110 -2.12 9.51 4.92
N MET A 111 -1.27 8.76 4.23
CA MET A 111 -1.26 7.30 4.31
C MET A 111 -0.32 6.87 5.44
N THR A 112 -0.78 6.01 6.35
CA THR A 112 0.06 5.40 7.38
C THR A 112 0.17 3.91 7.14
N CYS A 113 1.37 3.37 6.95
CA CYS A 113 1.62 1.94 6.88
C CYS A 113 2.45 1.47 8.07
N SER A 114 2.12 0.32 8.65
CA SER A 114 2.87 -0.26 9.76
C SER A 114 2.85 -1.79 9.76
N ASN A 115 3.83 -2.38 10.43
CA ASN A 115 3.89 -3.83 10.68
C ASN A 115 3.70 -4.16 12.17
N SER A 116 3.59 -5.45 12.50
CA SER A 116 3.39 -5.91 13.88
C SER A 116 4.61 -5.71 14.80
N ARG A 117 5.77 -5.37 14.24
CA ARG A 117 7.00 -5.07 14.99
C ARG A 117 7.18 -3.59 15.31
N GLY A 118 6.19 -2.77 14.95
CA GLY A 118 6.19 -1.35 15.24
C GLY A 118 6.90 -0.49 14.19
N HIS A 119 7.42 -1.08 13.10
CA HIS A 119 7.98 -0.29 12.01
C HIS A 119 6.90 0.24 11.09
N GLY A 120 7.15 1.38 10.46
CA GLY A 120 6.20 1.99 9.56
C GLY A 120 6.61 3.34 9.00
N PHE A 121 5.70 3.90 8.22
CA PHE A 121 5.81 5.26 7.72
C PHE A 121 4.47 5.97 7.69
N GLU A 122 4.51 7.29 7.72
CA GLU A 122 3.38 8.17 7.43
C GLU A 122 3.80 9.16 6.34
N ILE A 123 3.03 9.23 5.26
CA ILE A 123 3.34 10.10 4.11
C ILE A 123 2.11 10.90 3.65
N SER A 124 2.34 12.18 3.41
CA SER A 124 1.43 13.15 2.78
C SER A 124 2.23 14.29 2.16
N SER A 125 1.57 15.19 1.41
CA SER A 125 2.24 16.32 0.78
C SER A 125 2.90 17.27 1.78
N ARG A 126 2.55 17.16 3.07
CA ARG A 126 3.05 18.01 4.15
C ARG A 126 3.90 17.27 5.19
N ARG A 127 3.89 15.94 5.19
CA ARG A 127 4.52 15.14 6.24
C ARG A 127 5.13 13.88 5.67
N GLN A 128 6.35 13.61 6.10
CA GLN A 128 6.98 12.31 6.01
C GLN A 128 7.44 11.93 7.41
N ARG A 129 7.29 10.65 7.77
CA ARG A 129 7.78 10.10 9.04
C ARG A 129 8.11 8.63 8.84
N LEU A 130 9.24 8.21 9.42
CA LEU A 130 9.61 6.81 9.59
C LEU A 130 9.54 6.46 11.08
N PHE A 131 9.16 5.24 11.40
CA PHE A 131 9.15 4.71 12.77
C PHE A 131 9.38 3.20 12.77
#